data_AF-A0A656QJ51-F1
#
_entry.id   AF-A0A656QJ51-F1
#
_cell.length_a   1.000
_cell.length_b   1.000
_cell.length_c   1.000
_cell.angle_alpha   90.00
_cell.angle_beta   90.00
_cell.angle_gamma   90.00
#
_symmetry.space_group_name_H-M   'P 1'
#
loop_
_entity.id
_entity.type
_entity.pdbx_description
1 polymer ?
#
loop_
_entity_poly.entity_id
_entity_poly.type
_entity_poly.pdbx_seq_one_letter_code
_entity_poly.pdbx_strand_id
1 'polypeptide(L)'
;MSIAQPLVAGEGQTHHDSANLSISALDSAALVEFGCDTTNLTWITFRAAFRASHIDALPARARAVLAALARTVLSTRPYAAIYARRELLTGRAMQSMRTFYRSLDDLETAGLIRRSAQKRYEADGIYGRAYLYLTEKAAVLLGFVTPATPVAASKQADGSSDQEQSAKALGQPSATVADGSIYKDVYPTSFQKRQPGALPQDLERLTSLGFNRFFVFKLMAEARDNGKRLSDVVESCWNSLKKAVAPIAYLRSLLRRPLDFSYQARQRQADNDKKTHADNERADLMQTLDAAAGQVFIDPATGLLIEIGERGTDALVRYPQESRPRSVVGSWMLDIARGIKAGQIQLKGHSTQSPARTDSRLPCEQAAQRSEEGSDAITSRTHVMQMREVLKSRRRALSAH
;
A
#
# COMPACT_ATOMS: atom_id res chain seq x y z
N MET A 1 -82.30 8.38 8.15
CA MET A 1 -81.21 9.18 7.57
C MET A 1 -80.29 9.59 8.70
N SER A 2 -79.10 9.02 8.70
CA SER A 2 -78.00 9.20 9.67
C SER A 2 -77.19 10.45 9.34
N ILE A 3 -76.87 11.29 10.34
CA ILE A 3 -75.72 12.21 10.37
C ILE A 3 -75.37 12.40 11.87
N ALA A 4 -74.52 11.55 12.48
CA ALA A 4 -73.07 11.68 12.64
C ALA A 4 -72.62 12.79 13.64
N GLN A 5 -72.06 12.35 14.78
CA GLN A 5 -71.34 13.15 15.79
C GLN A 5 -69.94 13.58 15.28
N PRO A 6 -69.18 14.45 15.99
CA PRO A 6 -68.40 13.96 17.14
C PRO A 6 -68.35 14.92 18.36
N LEU A 7 -68.41 14.29 19.55
CA LEU A 7 -67.96 14.87 20.81
C LEU A 7 -66.45 15.17 20.75
N VAL A 8 -66.08 16.35 21.25
CA VAL A 8 -64.69 16.77 21.48
C VAL A 8 -64.44 16.78 22.99
N ALA A 9 -63.35 16.10 23.39
CA ALA A 9 -62.59 16.17 24.65
C ALA A 9 -63.39 16.15 25.97
N GLY A 10 -63.38 15.10 26.80
CA GLY A 10 -62.23 14.25 27.15
C GLY A 10 -61.41 14.80 28.32
N GLU A 11 -62.02 15.51 29.28
CA GLU A 11 -61.45 15.76 30.60
C GLU A 11 -62.26 15.01 31.67
N GLY A 12 -61.54 14.31 32.55
CA GLY A 12 -62.05 13.86 33.84
C GLY A 12 -62.28 12.36 33.96
N GLN A 13 -61.23 11.62 34.35
CA GLN A 13 -61.35 10.62 35.41
C GLN A 13 -59.97 10.31 35.99
N THR A 14 -59.77 10.85 37.19
CA THR A 14 -58.68 10.55 38.12
C THR A 14 -58.80 9.11 38.61
N HIS A 15 -57.86 8.25 38.26
CA HIS A 15 -57.61 7.04 39.03
C HIS A 15 -56.55 7.34 40.10
N HIS A 16 -57.02 7.59 41.32
CA HIS A 16 -56.29 7.16 42.50
C HIS A 16 -56.57 5.67 42.69
N ASP A 17 -55.53 4.83 42.66
CA ASP A 17 -55.48 3.65 43.52
C ASP A 17 -54.03 3.27 43.79
N SER A 18 -53.56 3.81 44.90
CA SER A 18 -52.40 3.40 45.66
C SER A 18 -52.63 2.01 46.26
N ALA A 19 -52.13 0.97 45.60
CA ALA A 19 -52.03 -0.37 46.16
C ALA A 19 -50.55 -0.72 46.44
N ASN A 20 -50.11 -0.32 47.63
CA ASN A 20 -49.11 -0.95 48.49
C ASN A 20 -48.21 -2.04 47.86
N LEU A 21 -47.10 -1.62 47.24
CA LEU A 21 -45.85 -2.37 47.35
C LEU A 21 -45.08 -1.74 48.50
N SER A 22 -44.76 -2.54 49.51
CA SER A 22 -43.91 -2.18 50.65
C SER A 22 -42.49 -1.86 50.17
N ILE A 23 -42.36 -0.70 49.55
CA ILE A 23 -41.10 0.01 49.35
C ILE A 23 -40.79 0.58 50.74
N SER A 24 -39.74 0.07 51.38
CA SER A 24 -39.26 0.57 52.67
C SER A 24 -39.21 2.10 52.62
N ALA A 25 -39.63 2.80 53.68
CA ALA A 25 -39.69 4.28 53.69
C ALA A 25 -38.35 4.98 53.34
N LEU A 26 -37.23 4.24 53.44
CA LEU A 26 -35.91 4.64 52.95
C LEU A 26 -35.79 4.65 51.43
N ASP A 27 -36.41 3.71 50.73
CA ASP A 27 -36.35 3.58 49.27
C ASP A 27 -37.23 4.61 48.57
N SER A 28 -38.37 5.00 49.15
CA SER A 28 -39.20 6.08 48.61
C SER A 28 -38.52 7.46 48.74
N ALA A 29 -37.80 7.71 49.83
CA ALA A 29 -36.97 8.89 50.00
C ALA A 29 -35.82 8.93 48.97
N ALA A 30 -35.12 7.80 48.75
CA ALA A 30 -34.07 7.70 47.73
C ALA A 30 -34.62 7.91 46.30
N LEU A 31 -35.82 7.42 45.99
CA LEU A 31 -36.44 7.65 44.68
C LEU A 31 -36.78 9.12 44.43
N VAL A 32 -37.14 9.87 45.47
CA VAL A 32 -37.34 11.33 45.39
C VAL A 32 -35.99 12.06 45.28
N GLU A 33 -34.99 11.66 46.08
CA GLU A 33 -33.66 12.29 46.08
C GLU A 33 -32.94 12.12 44.73
N PHE A 34 -33.09 10.96 44.08
CA PHE A 34 -32.49 10.67 42.78
C PHE A 34 -33.47 10.85 41.60
N GLY A 35 -34.68 11.35 41.85
CA GLY A 35 -35.69 11.59 40.83
C GLY A 35 -35.22 12.65 39.83
N CYS A 36 -35.11 12.29 38.56
CA CYS A 36 -34.76 13.23 37.50
C CYS A 36 -35.98 13.57 36.66
N ASP A 37 -36.09 14.82 36.25
CA ASP A 37 -37.15 15.30 35.36
C ASP A 37 -37.21 14.47 34.07
N THR A 38 -38.38 13.88 33.78
CA THR A 38 -38.59 12.93 32.68
C THR A 38 -38.89 13.64 31.36
N THR A 39 -38.29 14.81 31.13
CA THR A 39 -38.47 15.54 29.87
C THR A 39 -38.00 14.66 28.71
N ASN A 40 -38.91 14.41 27.77
CA ASN A 40 -38.66 13.57 26.60
C ASN A 40 -37.95 14.36 25.52
N LEU A 41 -36.67 14.67 25.75
CA LEU A 41 -35.79 15.22 24.71
C LEU A 41 -35.49 14.13 23.66
N THR A 42 -35.50 14.53 22.39
CA THR A 42 -35.34 13.63 21.22
C THR A 42 -33.96 12.95 21.17
N TRP A 43 -32.94 13.58 21.72
CA TRP A 43 -31.56 13.07 21.72
C TRP A 43 -31.22 12.50 23.10
N ILE A 44 -30.92 11.19 23.14
CA ILE A 44 -30.63 10.44 24.37
C ILE A 44 -29.49 11.08 25.17
N THR A 45 -28.43 11.55 24.51
CA THR A 45 -27.28 12.18 25.16
C THR A 45 -27.63 13.52 25.81
N PHE A 46 -28.47 14.35 25.16
CA PHE A 46 -28.94 15.61 25.75
C PHE A 46 -29.91 15.36 26.89
N ARG A 47 -30.80 14.37 26.75
CA ARG A 47 -31.69 13.91 27.82
C ARG A 47 -30.90 13.46 29.04
N ALA A 48 -29.88 12.62 28.85
CA ALA A 48 -29.01 12.16 29.91
C ALA A 48 -28.26 13.30 30.60
N ALA A 49 -27.72 14.25 29.82
CA ALA A 49 -27.03 15.42 30.37
C ALA A 49 -27.97 16.36 31.14
N PHE A 50 -29.22 16.51 30.69
CA PHE A 50 -30.24 17.28 31.37
C PHE A 50 -30.68 16.58 32.67
N ARG A 51 -30.94 15.28 32.64
CA ARG A 51 -31.26 14.52 33.86
C ARG A 51 -30.13 14.60 34.90
N ALA A 52 -28.89 14.48 34.45
CA ALA A 52 -27.71 14.65 35.29
C ALA A 52 -27.66 15.98 36.06
N SER A 53 -28.14 17.08 35.45
CA SER A 53 -28.14 18.40 36.11
C SER A 53 -29.29 18.59 37.10
N HIS A 54 -30.28 17.70 37.10
CA HIS A 54 -31.48 17.77 37.95
C HIS A 54 -31.55 16.62 38.98
N ILE A 55 -30.43 15.96 39.29
CA ILE A 55 -30.35 15.00 40.40
C ILE A 55 -30.19 15.79 41.72
N ASP A 56 -31.22 15.82 42.55
CA ASP A 56 -31.21 16.62 43.78
C ASP A 56 -30.30 16.06 44.88
N ALA A 57 -30.11 14.73 44.92
CA ALA A 57 -29.18 14.04 45.83
C ALA A 57 -27.70 14.45 45.68
N LEU A 58 -27.34 15.14 44.59
CA LEU A 58 -25.97 15.47 44.26
C LEU A 58 -25.69 16.97 44.41
N PRO A 59 -24.51 17.33 44.97
CA PRO A 59 -24.09 18.72 44.98
C PRO A 59 -23.93 19.23 43.55
N ALA A 60 -24.17 20.53 43.33
CA ALA A 60 -24.14 21.15 42.01
C ALA A 60 -22.82 20.87 41.24
N ARG A 61 -21.70 20.77 41.96
CA ARG A 61 -20.39 20.39 41.38
C ARG A 61 -20.37 18.96 40.82
N ALA A 62 -20.98 18.00 41.51
CA ALA A 62 -21.03 16.59 41.09
C ALA A 62 -21.99 16.43 39.90
N ARG A 63 -23.13 17.12 39.93
CA ARG A 63 -24.07 17.20 38.80
C ARG A 63 -23.41 17.70 37.52
N ALA A 64 -22.62 18.76 37.59
CA ALA A 64 -21.92 19.31 36.42
C ALA A 64 -20.93 18.30 35.81
N VAL A 65 -20.22 17.52 36.64
CA VAL A 65 -19.32 16.45 36.16
C VAL A 65 -20.11 15.28 35.60
N LEU A 66 -21.20 14.86 36.24
CA LEU A 66 -22.06 13.80 35.72
C LEU A 66 -22.67 14.19 34.38
N ALA A 67 -23.10 15.44 34.21
CA ALA A 67 -23.61 15.96 32.94
C ALA A 67 -22.52 16.02 31.85
N ALA A 68 -21.27 16.30 32.23
CA ALA A 68 -20.13 16.25 31.32
C ALA A 68 -19.82 14.80 30.89
N LEU A 69 -19.90 13.84 31.81
CA LEU A 69 -19.72 12.41 31.54
C LEU A 69 -20.83 11.87 30.63
N ALA A 70 -22.10 12.20 30.91
CA ALA A 70 -23.24 11.80 30.09
C ALA A 70 -23.10 12.29 28.63
N ARG A 71 -22.51 13.47 28.40
CA ARG A 71 -22.18 13.99 27.06
C ARG A 71 -21.04 13.27 26.34
N THR A 72 -20.24 12.47 27.05
CA THR A 72 -19.09 11.73 26.49
C THR A 72 -19.36 10.25 26.30
N VAL A 73 -20.36 9.70 26.99
CA VAL A 73 -20.71 8.28 26.93
C VAL A 73 -21.43 7.97 25.62
N LEU A 74 -21.11 6.81 25.03
CA LEU A 74 -21.82 6.29 23.86
C LEU A 74 -23.14 5.66 24.32
N SER A 75 -24.26 6.11 23.76
CA SER A 75 -25.60 5.58 24.09
C SER A 75 -25.75 4.09 23.77
N THR A 76 -25.02 3.58 22.77
CA THR A 76 -25.03 2.17 22.38
C THR A 76 -24.27 1.26 23.35
N ARG A 77 -23.38 1.81 24.18
CA ARG A 77 -22.53 1.07 25.13
C ARG A 77 -22.36 1.88 26.43
N PRO A 78 -23.40 1.99 27.27
CA PRO A 78 -23.39 2.86 28.45
C PRO A 78 -22.40 2.39 29.53
N TYR A 79 -22.10 1.09 29.58
CA TYR A 79 -21.18 0.49 30.56
C TYR A 79 -19.71 0.46 30.11
N ALA A 80 -19.41 0.93 28.90
CA ALA A 80 -18.04 0.95 28.40
C ALA A 80 -17.19 2.00 29.14
N ALA A 81 -15.86 1.79 29.11
CA ALA A 81 -14.90 2.76 29.62
C ALA A 81 -15.07 4.12 28.91
N ILE A 82 -15.11 5.19 29.69
CA ILE A 82 -15.20 6.55 29.15
C ILE A 82 -13.81 7.01 28.72
N TYR A 83 -13.59 7.09 27.41
CA TYR A 83 -12.32 7.52 26.80
C TYR A 83 -12.19 9.05 26.69
N ALA A 84 -12.43 9.76 27.77
CA ALA A 84 -12.29 11.21 27.83
C ALA A 84 -11.02 11.62 28.58
N ARG A 85 -10.29 12.59 28.04
CA ARG A 85 -9.18 13.24 28.76
C ARG A 85 -9.73 14.03 29.95
N ARG A 86 -8.95 14.11 31.04
CA ARG A 86 -9.37 14.83 32.26
C ARG A 86 -9.60 16.32 31.96
N GLU A 87 -8.76 16.91 31.12
CA GLU A 87 -8.85 18.32 30.68
C GLU A 87 -10.15 18.60 29.91
N LEU A 88 -10.62 17.63 29.11
CA LEU A 88 -11.87 17.75 28.37
C LEU A 88 -13.07 17.73 29.32
N LEU A 89 -13.04 16.85 30.32
CA LEU A 89 -14.10 16.75 31.32
C LEU A 89 -14.14 17.98 32.23
N THR A 90 -12.99 18.47 32.70
CA THR A 90 -12.89 19.70 33.50
C THR A 90 -13.39 20.92 32.73
N GLY A 91 -13.03 21.03 31.44
CA GLY A 91 -13.50 22.13 30.57
C GLY A 91 -15.02 22.08 30.34
N ARG A 92 -15.60 20.89 30.17
CA ARG A 92 -17.06 20.73 30.01
C ARG A 92 -17.84 20.95 31.30
N ALA A 93 -17.25 20.63 32.44
CA ALA A 93 -17.83 20.84 33.77
C ALA A 93 -17.56 22.25 34.32
N MET A 94 -16.71 23.06 33.66
CA MET A 94 -16.24 24.37 34.11
C MET A 94 -15.66 24.35 35.54
N GLN A 95 -14.86 23.32 35.83
CA GLN A 95 -14.24 23.11 37.14
C GLN A 95 -12.72 23.01 37.03
N SER A 96 -12.01 23.45 38.07
CA SER A 96 -10.58 23.17 38.20
C SER A 96 -10.33 21.66 38.42
N MET A 97 -9.12 21.20 38.10
CA MET A 97 -8.75 19.79 38.28
C MET A 97 -8.92 19.32 39.74
N ARG A 98 -8.63 20.17 40.72
CA ARG A 98 -8.81 19.86 42.16
C ARG A 98 -10.27 19.65 42.52
N THR A 99 -11.15 20.55 42.06
CA THR A 99 -12.60 20.44 42.33
C THR A 99 -13.19 19.25 41.59
N PHE A 100 -12.69 18.95 40.39
CA PHE A 100 -13.08 17.78 39.61
C PHE A 100 -12.79 16.46 40.32
N TYR A 101 -11.64 16.29 40.97
CA TYR A 101 -11.39 15.06 41.74
C TYR A 101 -12.33 14.91 42.94
N ARG A 102 -12.64 16.01 43.65
CA ARG A 102 -13.63 16.01 44.74
C ARG A 102 -15.03 15.64 44.25
N SER A 103 -15.46 16.20 43.12
CA SER A 103 -16.77 15.86 42.55
C SER A 103 -16.81 14.43 42.02
N LEU A 104 -15.71 13.89 41.51
CA LEU A 104 -15.65 12.45 41.23
C LEU A 104 -15.78 11.62 42.53
N ASP A 105 -15.24 12.07 43.67
CA ASP A 105 -15.34 11.31 44.93
C ASP A 105 -16.79 11.29 45.39
N ASP A 106 -17.48 12.44 45.35
CA ASP A 106 -18.92 12.55 45.62
C ASP A 106 -19.74 11.59 44.73
N LEU A 107 -19.41 11.51 43.44
CA LEU A 107 -20.10 10.63 42.48
C LEU A 107 -19.84 9.13 42.73
N GLU A 108 -18.66 8.79 43.20
CA GLU A 108 -18.30 7.43 43.59
C GLU A 108 -18.99 7.02 44.88
N THR A 109 -19.06 7.92 45.88
CA THR A 109 -19.83 7.70 47.11
C THR A 109 -21.33 7.55 46.85
N ALA A 110 -21.88 8.26 45.87
CA ALA A 110 -23.28 8.11 45.45
C ALA A 110 -23.55 6.82 44.64
N GLY A 111 -22.50 6.07 44.30
CA GLY A 111 -22.57 4.83 43.53
C GLY A 111 -22.88 5.02 42.05
N LEU A 112 -22.58 6.19 41.48
CA LEU A 112 -22.93 6.55 40.10
C LEU A 112 -21.79 6.30 39.11
N ILE A 113 -20.55 6.31 39.59
CA ILE A 113 -19.38 5.98 38.79
C ILE A 113 -18.53 4.95 39.49
N ARG A 114 -17.74 4.22 38.70
CA ARG A 114 -16.67 3.34 39.19
C ARG A 114 -15.35 3.74 38.57
N ARG A 115 -14.30 3.84 39.38
CA ARG A 115 -12.92 4.04 38.91
C ARG A 115 -12.22 2.70 38.85
N SER A 116 -11.61 2.36 37.71
CA SER A 116 -10.67 1.24 37.70
C SER A 116 -9.39 1.63 38.42
N ALA A 117 -8.81 0.68 39.16
CA ALA A 117 -7.49 0.85 39.76
C ALA A 117 -6.47 1.19 38.67
N GLN A 118 -5.60 2.15 38.96
CA GLN A 118 -4.55 2.54 38.04
C GLN A 118 -3.51 1.42 37.97
N LYS A 119 -3.56 0.59 36.93
CA LYS A 119 -2.58 -0.49 36.73
C LYS A 119 -1.21 0.10 36.42
N ARG A 120 -0.18 -0.43 37.06
CA ARG A 120 1.22 -0.08 36.80
C ARG A 120 1.75 -1.01 35.72
N TYR A 121 2.33 -0.46 34.66
CA TYR A 121 3.11 -1.23 33.71
C TYR A 121 4.48 -1.48 34.33
N GLU A 122 4.71 -2.71 34.80
CA GLU A 122 5.93 -3.08 35.52
C GLU A 122 7.19 -2.90 34.66
N ALA A 123 7.08 -3.10 33.34
CA ALA A 123 8.19 -2.99 32.40
C ALA A 123 8.77 -1.57 32.27
N ASP A 124 7.91 -0.54 32.25
CA ASP A 124 8.33 0.85 31.99
C ASP A 124 8.26 1.75 33.22
N GLY A 125 7.74 1.25 34.35
CA GLY A 125 7.48 2.05 35.55
C GLY A 125 6.40 3.12 35.35
N ILE A 126 5.66 3.08 34.24
CA ILE A 126 4.61 4.03 33.89
C ILE A 126 3.27 3.52 34.41
N TYR A 127 2.48 4.42 34.99
CA TYR A 127 1.11 4.10 35.37
C TYR A 127 0.16 4.24 34.17
N GLY A 128 -0.67 3.23 33.95
CA GLY A 128 -1.73 3.22 32.96
C GLY A 128 -2.81 4.26 33.25
N ARG A 129 -3.81 4.33 32.37
CA ARG A 129 -4.96 5.22 32.55
C ARG A 129 -5.99 4.59 33.48
N ALA A 130 -6.43 5.34 34.48
CA ALA A 130 -7.61 5.00 35.26
C ALA A 130 -8.86 5.44 34.47
N TYR A 131 -9.58 4.47 33.91
CA TYR A 131 -10.82 4.71 33.19
C TYR A 131 -11.99 4.89 34.16
N LEU A 132 -12.97 5.69 33.73
CA LEU A 132 -14.24 5.84 34.43
C LEU A 132 -15.29 4.96 33.75
N TYR A 133 -16.14 4.34 34.57
CA TYR A 133 -17.28 3.55 34.13
C TYR A 133 -18.55 4.10 34.77
N LEU A 134 -19.64 4.15 34.02
CA LEU A 134 -20.96 4.36 34.62
C LEU A 134 -21.43 3.07 35.28
N THR A 135 -22.02 3.21 36.46
CA THR A 135 -22.70 2.09 37.13
C THR A 135 -24.07 1.86 36.51
N GLU A 136 -24.68 0.71 36.80
CA GLU A 136 -26.06 0.41 36.43
C GLU A 136 -27.04 1.46 36.95
N LYS A 137 -26.88 1.86 38.22
CA LYS A 137 -27.66 2.94 38.84
C LYS A 137 -27.58 4.24 38.02
N ALA A 138 -26.40 4.65 37.58
CA ALA A 138 -26.26 5.85 36.77
C ALA A 138 -26.84 5.69 35.35
N ALA A 139 -26.67 4.53 34.70
CA ALA A 139 -27.20 4.30 33.36
C ALA A 139 -28.75 4.35 33.33
N VAL A 140 -29.39 3.84 34.38
CA VAL A 140 -30.84 3.89 34.57
C VAL A 140 -31.30 5.33 34.85
N LEU A 141 -30.68 6.01 35.82
CA LEU A 141 -31.05 7.39 36.17
C LEU A 141 -30.90 8.36 34.98
N LEU A 142 -29.82 8.20 34.20
CA LEU A 142 -29.57 9.01 33.02
C LEU A 142 -30.49 8.65 31.83
N GLY A 143 -31.21 7.53 31.90
CA GLY A 143 -32.11 7.07 30.84
C GLY A 143 -31.36 6.57 29.60
N PHE A 144 -30.16 6.02 29.79
CA PHE A 144 -29.46 5.24 28.75
C PHE A 144 -29.99 3.81 28.68
N VAL A 145 -30.45 3.27 29.81
CA VAL A 145 -31.03 1.93 29.92
C VAL A 145 -32.40 2.08 30.56
N THR A 146 -33.41 1.50 29.92
CA THR A 146 -34.72 1.33 30.54
C THR A 146 -34.66 0.07 31.40
N PRO A 147 -34.90 0.16 32.73
CA PRO A 147 -34.95 -1.04 33.56
C PRO A 147 -36.11 -1.91 33.06
N ALA A 148 -35.83 -3.18 32.77
CA ALA A 148 -36.89 -4.14 32.48
C ALA A 148 -37.72 -4.29 33.76
N THR A 149 -38.96 -3.82 33.73
CA THR A 149 -39.94 -4.08 34.79
C THR A 149 -40.12 -5.59 34.90
N PRO A 150 -39.96 -6.22 36.07
CA PRO A 150 -40.30 -7.62 36.25
C PRO A 150 -41.83 -7.74 36.32
N VAL A 151 -42.48 -7.67 35.17
CA VAL A 151 -43.90 -8.03 35.01
C VAL A 151 -43.95 -9.28 34.14
N ALA A 152 -44.27 -10.39 34.80
CA ALA A 152 -44.82 -11.63 34.26
C ALA A 152 -44.12 -12.22 33.02
N ALA A 153 -43.23 -13.18 33.28
CA ALA A 153 -42.97 -14.26 32.33
C ALA A 153 -44.24 -15.11 32.17
N SER A 154 -45.03 -14.84 31.14
CA SER A 154 -46.05 -15.77 30.64
C SER A 154 -45.84 -16.01 29.15
N LYS A 155 -45.24 -17.18 28.87
CA LYS A 155 -45.47 -18.07 27.73
C LYS A 155 -46.03 -17.44 26.45
N GLN A 156 -45.23 -17.45 25.38
CA GLN A 156 -45.62 -18.09 24.12
C GLN A 156 -44.38 -18.71 23.46
N ALA A 157 -44.31 -20.04 23.51
CA ALA A 157 -43.54 -20.86 22.61
C ALA A 157 -44.54 -21.57 21.69
N ASP A 158 -44.26 -21.51 20.39
CA ASP A 158 -44.67 -22.37 19.26
C ASP A 158 -44.81 -21.46 18.02
N GLY A 159 -44.13 -21.65 16.90
CA GLY A 159 -43.21 -22.67 16.47
C GLY A 159 -43.10 -22.57 14.94
N SER A 160 -41.89 -22.42 14.41
CA SER A 160 -41.50 -22.99 13.10
C SER A 160 -39.98 -22.93 12.98
N SER A 161 -39.44 -24.14 12.89
CA SER A 161 -38.05 -24.48 12.61
C SER A 161 -37.66 -24.11 11.18
N ASP A 162 -36.44 -23.60 11.02
CA ASP A 162 -35.39 -24.21 10.18
C ASP A 162 -34.30 -23.19 9.86
N GLN A 163 -33.13 -23.38 10.47
CA GLN A 163 -31.84 -23.57 9.80
C GLN A 163 -30.68 -23.31 10.78
N GLU A 164 -30.25 -24.40 11.43
CA GLU A 164 -28.83 -24.58 11.66
C GLU A 164 -28.15 -24.74 10.29
N GLN A 165 -27.29 -23.79 9.92
CA GLN A 165 -25.97 -24.09 9.34
C GLN A 165 -25.16 -22.81 9.10
N SER A 166 -23.88 -22.93 9.45
CA SER A 166 -22.73 -22.19 8.94
C SER A 166 -22.30 -20.90 9.65
N ALA A 167 -21.45 -21.14 10.65
CA ALA A 167 -20.32 -20.30 11.00
C ALA A 167 -19.54 -19.76 9.79
N LYS A 168 -19.19 -18.47 9.79
CA LYS A 168 -17.80 -17.96 9.71
C LYS A 168 -17.74 -16.44 9.48
N ALA A 169 -16.69 -15.86 10.08
CA ALA A 169 -16.13 -14.53 9.89
C ALA A 169 -16.95 -13.39 10.52
N LEU A 170 -16.51 -12.75 11.59
CA LEU A 170 -15.17 -12.18 11.75
C LEU A 170 -14.58 -12.55 13.11
N GLY A 171 -13.34 -13.04 13.08
CA GLY A 171 -12.60 -13.44 14.27
C GLY A 171 -12.62 -12.36 15.33
N GLN A 172 -12.98 -12.75 16.55
CA GLN A 172 -12.54 -12.01 17.72
C GLN A 172 -11.01 -11.90 17.61
N PRO A 173 -10.42 -10.70 17.63
CA PRO A 173 -8.98 -10.60 17.69
C PRO A 173 -8.51 -11.36 18.93
N SER A 174 -7.69 -12.38 18.71
CA SER A 174 -7.11 -13.24 19.74
C SER A 174 -6.15 -12.51 20.70
N ALA A 175 -5.99 -11.20 20.52
CA ALA A 175 -5.31 -10.34 21.46
C ALA A 175 -6.34 -9.74 22.43
N THR A 176 -6.65 -10.47 23.49
CA THR A 176 -7.03 -9.82 24.76
C THR A 176 -5.77 -9.15 25.29
N VAL A 177 -5.42 -7.98 24.72
CA VAL A 177 -4.49 -7.06 25.39
C VAL A 177 -5.16 -6.70 26.70
N ALA A 178 -4.66 -7.29 27.79
CA ALA A 178 -5.28 -7.25 29.11
C ALA A 178 -5.47 -5.81 29.64
N ASP A 179 -4.78 -4.85 29.01
CA ASP A 179 -4.85 -3.44 29.29
C ASP A 179 -5.09 -2.69 27.98
N GLY A 180 -6.22 -1.96 27.92
CA GLY A 180 -6.56 -1.14 26.75
C GLY A 180 -5.44 -0.17 26.38
N SER A 181 -5.42 0.26 25.13
CA SER A 181 -4.34 1.07 24.55
C SER A 181 -4.02 2.33 25.38
N ILE A 182 -2.73 2.52 25.67
CA ILE A 182 -2.23 3.73 26.30
C ILE A 182 -2.27 4.85 25.25
N TYR A 183 -2.30 6.12 25.68
CA TYR A 183 -2.28 7.26 24.75
C TYR A 183 -1.03 7.35 23.88
N LYS A 184 0.05 6.67 24.29
CA LYS A 184 1.26 6.49 23.47
C LYS A 184 1.06 5.47 22.35
N ASP A 185 0.08 4.58 22.48
CA ASP A 185 -0.25 3.54 21.48
C ASP A 185 -1.37 4.01 20.53
N VAL A 186 -2.31 4.82 21.05
CA VAL A 186 -3.44 5.38 20.25
C VAL A 186 -2.97 6.46 19.27
N TYR A 187 -1.91 7.18 19.62
CA TYR A 187 -1.23 8.07 18.69
C TYR A 187 0.09 7.44 18.31
N PRO A 188 0.26 6.88 17.08
CA PRO A 188 1.62 6.77 16.56
C PRO A 188 2.20 8.18 16.65
N THR A 189 3.25 8.34 17.46
CA THR A 189 3.97 9.59 17.61
C THR A 189 4.10 10.23 16.24
N SER A 190 3.62 11.46 16.07
CA SER A 190 3.88 12.28 14.87
C SER A 190 5.39 12.41 14.57
N PHE A 191 6.23 12.08 15.57
CA PHE A 191 7.68 11.98 15.52
C PHE A 191 8.27 10.61 15.15
N GLN A 192 7.47 9.54 15.05
CA GLN A 192 7.78 8.52 14.05
C GLN A 192 7.51 9.19 12.72
N LYS A 193 8.47 10.02 12.31
CA LYS A 193 8.62 10.60 10.99
C LYS A 193 8.42 9.40 10.10
N ARG A 194 7.22 9.25 9.52
CA ARG A 194 7.02 8.37 8.37
C ARG A 194 8.09 8.88 7.45
N GLN A 195 9.20 8.15 7.34
CA GLN A 195 10.25 8.49 6.40
C GLN A 195 9.47 8.81 5.12
N PRO A 196 9.57 10.02 4.56
CA PRO A 196 8.82 10.36 3.36
C PRO A 196 9.37 9.40 2.31
N GLY A 197 8.76 8.22 2.21
CA GLY A 197 9.34 7.10 1.50
C GLY A 197 9.60 7.59 0.11
N ALA A 198 10.86 7.55 -0.35
CA ALA A 198 11.21 7.88 -1.73
C ALA A 198 10.20 7.19 -2.64
N LEU A 199 9.51 7.96 -3.46
CA LEU A 199 8.66 7.32 -4.46
C LEU A 199 9.62 6.69 -5.48
N PRO A 200 9.39 5.45 -5.94
CA PRO A 200 10.19 4.89 -7.01
C PRO A 200 10.20 5.85 -8.22
N GLN A 201 11.36 6.01 -8.86
CA GLN A 201 11.56 6.95 -9.97
C GLN A 201 10.51 6.78 -11.08
N ASP A 202 10.13 5.53 -11.38
CA ASP A 202 9.11 5.19 -12.39
C ASP A 202 7.71 5.70 -12.06
N LEU A 203 7.43 6.00 -10.80
CA LEU A 203 6.14 6.49 -10.32
C LEU A 203 6.17 8.00 -10.05
N GLU A 204 7.34 8.64 -10.00
CA GLU A 204 7.47 10.09 -9.86
C GLU A 204 6.76 10.84 -10.99
N ARG A 205 6.74 10.27 -12.20
CA ARG A 205 5.96 10.81 -13.33
C ARG A 205 4.47 11.00 -13.00
N LEU A 206 3.87 10.19 -12.12
CA LEU A 206 2.48 10.40 -11.70
C LEU A 206 2.28 11.71 -10.94
N THR A 207 3.30 12.19 -10.22
CA THR A 207 3.19 13.47 -9.49
C THR A 207 3.02 14.65 -10.44
N SER A 208 3.59 14.57 -11.66
CA SER A 208 3.40 15.58 -12.71
C SER A 208 1.94 15.69 -13.19
N LEU A 209 1.14 14.64 -13.02
CA LEU A 209 -0.30 14.61 -13.33
C LEU A 209 -1.18 15.04 -12.14
N GLY A 210 -0.58 15.52 -11.05
CA GLY A 210 -1.28 15.97 -9.84
C GLY A 210 -1.56 14.88 -8.81
N PHE A 211 -0.94 13.70 -8.92
CA PHE A 211 -1.10 12.65 -7.91
C PHE A 211 -0.29 12.99 -6.65
N ASN A 212 -0.96 13.00 -5.50
CA ASN A 212 -0.28 13.11 -4.22
C ASN A 212 0.54 11.83 -3.94
N ARG A 213 1.78 11.96 -3.48
CA ARG A 213 2.68 10.86 -3.12
C ARG A 213 2.05 9.83 -2.16
N PHE A 214 1.29 10.29 -1.16
CA PHE A 214 0.55 9.39 -0.25
C PHE A 214 -0.53 8.59 -0.97
N PHE A 215 -1.18 9.22 -1.96
CA PHE A 215 -2.18 8.55 -2.78
C PHE A 215 -1.52 7.53 -3.73
N VAL A 216 -0.33 7.81 -4.25
CA VAL A 216 0.44 6.83 -5.04
C VAL A 216 0.79 5.60 -4.18
N PHE A 217 1.20 5.77 -2.92
CA PHE A 217 1.41 4.63 -2.02
C PHE A 217 0.15 3.82 -1.77
N LYS A 218 -1.00 4.48 -1.63
CA LYS A 218 -2.30 3.80 -1.53
C LYS A 218 -2.62 3.02 -2.82
N LEU A 219 -2.33 3.58 -3.99
CA LEU A 219 -2.52 2.92 -5.27
C LEU A 219 -1.57 1.73 -5.46
N MET A 220 -0.35 1.78 -4.91
CA MET A 220 0.56 0.63 -4.90
C MET A 220 -0.01 -0.53 -4.08
N ALA A 221 -0.62 -0.23 -2.93
CA ALA A 221 -1.32 -1.24 -2.14
C ALA A 221 -2.54 -1.79 -2.89
N GLU A 222 -3.37 -0.92 -3.46
CA GLU A 222 -4.54 -1.31 -4.26
C GLU A 222 -4.13 -2.17 -5.48
N ALA A 223 -3.00 -1.85 -6.14
CA ALA A 223 -2.47 -2.67 -7.22
C ALA A 223 -2.01 -4.05 -6.75
N ARG A 224 -1.34 -4.12 -5.59
CA ARG A 224 -0.89 -5.37 -4.97
C ARG A 224 -2.07 -6.27 -4.61
N ASP A 225 -3.14 -5.71 -4.07
CA ASP A 225 -4.37 -6.45 -3.76
C ASP A 225 -5.02 -7.05 -5.02
N ASN A 226 -4.83 -6.40 -6.18
CA ASN A 226 -5.27 -6.89 -7.48
C ASN A 226 -4.21 -7.77 -8.20
N GLY A 227 -3.13 -8.17 -7.50
CA GLY A 227 -2.08 -9.04 -8.05
C GLY A 227 -1.15 -8.37 -9.08
N LYS A 228 -1.06 -7.04 -9.08
CA LYS A 228 -0.32 -6.26 -10.09
C LYS A 228 0.69 -5.31 -9.47
N ARG A 229 1.68 -4.91 -10.27
CA ARG A 229 2.61 -3.84 -9.93
C ARG A 229 2.17 -2.54 -10.58
N LEU A 230 2.06 -1.48 -9.77
CA LEU A 230 1.65 -0.16 -10.28
C LEU A 230 2.63 0.37 -11.34
N SER A 231 3.94 0.13 -11.19
CA SER A 231 4.96 0.55 -12.16
C SER A 231 4.66 0.04 -13.57
N ASP A 232 4.41 -1.26 -13.72
CA ASP A 232 4.11 -1.93 -14.98
C ASP A 232 2.86 -1.34 -15.65
N VAL A 233 1.80 -1.11 -14.87
CA VAL A 233 0.54 -0.52 -15.38
C VAL A 233 0.76 0.90 -15.88
N VAL A 234 1.52 1.70 -15.14
CA VAL A 234 1.79 3.09 -15.50
C VAL A 234 2.68 3.14 -16.74
N GLU A 235 3.67 2.25 -16.87
CA GLU A 235 4.53 2.17 -18.04
C GLU A 235 3.76 1.74 -19.30
N SER A 236 2.89 0.72 -19.18
CA SER A 236 2.10 0.24 -20.30
C SER A 236 1.08 1.29 -20.78
N CYS A 237 0.45 2.00 -19.85
CA CYS A 237 -0.69 2.88 -20.10
C CYS A 237 -0.39 4.39 -20.00
N TRP A 238 0.87 4.80 -19.91
CA TRP A 238 1.26 6.21 -19.69
C TRP A 238 0.61 7.20 -20.67
N ASN A 239 0.67 6.88 -21.97
CA ASN A 239 0.13 7.75 -23.02
C ASN A 239 -1.39 7.91 -22.92
N SER A 240 -2.10 6.85 -22.54
CA SER A 240 -3.55 6.87 -22.33
C SER A 240 -3.91 7.60 -21.04
N LEU A 241 -3.09 7.45 -20.00
CA LEU A 241 -3.27 8.12 -18.71
C LEU A 241 -3.11 9.64 -18.84
N LYS A 242 -2.11 10.10 -19.61
CA LYS A 242 -1.86 11.53 -19.85
C LYS A 242 -3.00 12.23 -20.60
N LYS A 243 -3.72 11.50 -21.47
CA LYS A 243 -4.85 12.02 -22.25
C LYS A 243 -6.19 11.93 -21.51
N ALA A 244 -6.25 11.24 -20.38
CA ALA A 244 -7.50 11.01 -19.66
C ALA A 244 -7.98 12.30 -18.98
N VAL A 245 -9.27 12.60 -19.11
CA VAL A 245 -9.93 13.72 -18.41
C VAL A 245 -9.89 13.52 -16.89
N ALA A 246 -10.00 12.28 -16.42
CA ALA A 246 -9.95 11.90 -15.02
C ALA A 246 -8.91 10.78 -14.78
N PRO A 247 -7.61 11.12 -14.64
CA PRO A 247 -6.54 10.13 -14.61
C PRO A 247 -6.61 9.22 -13.36
N ILE A 248 -7.09 9.73 -12.23
CA ILE A 248 -7.25 8.94 -10.99
C ILE A 248 -8.30 7.83 -11.17
N ALA A 249 -9.48 8.19 -11.68
CA ALA A 249 -10.56 7.23 -11.90
C ALA A 249 -10.18 6.22 -12.99
N TYR A 250 -9.54 6.69 -14.07
CA TYR A 250 -9.03 5.85 -15.14
C TYR A 250 -8.02 4.81 -14.62
N LEU A 251 -7.01 5.24 -13.86
CA LEU A 251 -6.01 4.35 -13.28
C LEU A 251 -6.64 3.30 -12.36
N ARG A 252 -7.59 3.69 -11.50
CA ARG A 252 -8.30 2.73 -10.63
C ARG A 252 -9.12 1.71 -11.41
N SER A 253 -9.76 2.12 -12.51
CA SER A 253 -10.46 1.19 -13.39
C SER A 253 -9.51 0.19 -14.08
N LEU A 254 -8.30 0.63 -14.45
CA LEU A 254 -7.27 -0.25 -15.00
C LEU A 254 -6.77 -1.27 -13.97
N LEU A 255 -6.62 -0.88 -12.70
CA LEU A 255 -6.21 -1.79 -11.63
C LEU A 255 -7.23 -2.92 -11.41
N ARG A 256 -8.53 -2.63 -11.53
CA ARG A 256 -9.62 -3.61 -11.35
C ARG A 256 -9.83 -4.55 -12.54
N ARG A 257 -9.46 -4.14 -13.75
CA ARG A 257 -9.65 -4.97 -14.97
C ARG A 257 -8.74 -6.19 -14.95
N PRO A 258 -9.15 -7.38 -15.42
CA PRO A 258 -8.29 -8.58 -15.47
C PRO A 258 -7.33 -8.55 -16.68
N LEU A 259 -6.49 -7.51 -16.78
CA LEU A 259 -5.42 -7.41 -17.79
C LEU A 259 -4.06 -7.70 -17.16
N ASP A 260 -3.23 -8.51 -17.82
CA ASP A 260 -1.84 -8.75 -17.45
C ASP A 260 -0.92 -7.68 -18.04
N PHE A 261 -0.65 -6.64 -17.25
CA PHE A 261 0.26 -5.56 -17.62
C PHE A 261 1.74 -5.94 -17.45
N SER A 262 2.04 -7.01 -16.70
CA SER A 262 3.42 -7.43 -16.45
C SER A 262 4.07 -7.98 -17.71
N TYR A 263 3.31 -8.73 -18.51
CA TYR A 263 3.76 -9.22 -19.81
C TYR A 263 4.05 -8.08 -20.79
N GLN A 264 3.13 -7.10 -20.88
CA GLN A 264 3.29 -5.94 -21.76
C GLN A 264 4.49 -5.06 -21.37
N ALA A 265 4.71 -4.86 -20.07
CA ALA A 265 5.85 -4.12 -19.57
C ALA A 265 7.16 -4.85 -19.90
N ARG A 266 7.26 -6.16 -19.62
CA ARG A 266 8.44 -6.97 -19.96
C ARG A 266 8.80 -6.93 -21.44
N GLN A 267 7.80 -7.00 -22.31
CA GLN A 267 8.05 -6.97 -23.75
C GLN A 267 8.62 -5.61 -24.20
N ARG A 268 8.05 -4.49 -23.71
CA ARG A 268 8.60 -3.16 -24.01
C ARG A 268 9.99 -2.94 -23.43
N GLN A 269 10.24 -3.44 -22.23
CA GLN A 269 11.52 -3.30 -21.57
C GLN A 269 12.60 -4.08 -22.32
N ALA A 270 12.32 -5.32 -22.72
CA ALA A 270 13.22 -6.12 -23.55
C ALA A 270 13.51 -5.47 -24.92
N ASP A 271 12.52 -4.82 -25.53
CA ASP A 271 12.74 -4.10 -26.80
C ASP A 271 13.56 -2.82 -26.62
N ASN A 272 13.39 -2.12 -25.50
CA ASN A 272 14.21 -0.96 -25.15
C ASN A 272 15.65 -1.37 -24.83
N ASP A 273 15.84 -2.44 -24.06
CA ASP A 273 17.16 -2.97 -23.71
C ASP A 273 17.93 -3.43 -24.96
N LYS A 274 17.26 -4.05 -25.94
CA LYS A 274 17.87 -4.39 -27.23
C LYS A 274 18.32 -3.15 -28.01
N LYS A 275 17.54 -2.07 -27.97
CA LYS A 275 17.88 -0.82 -28.66
C LYS A 275 19.05 -0.13 -27.96
N THR A 276 19.02 -0.01 -26.64
CA THR A 276 20.12 0.60 -25.87
C THR A 276 21.41 -0.21 -26.02
N HIS A 277 21.33 -1.54 -26.01
CA HIS A 277 22.49 -2.39 -26.33
C HIS A 277 23.02 -2.13 -27.74
N ALA A 278 22.16 -2.08 -28.76
CA ALA A 278 22.58 -1.80 -30.13
C ALA A 278 23.18 -0.39 -30.30
N ASP A 279 22.65 0.62 -29.59
CA ASP A 279 23.14 1.99 -29.64
C ASP A 279 24.48 2.14 -28.88
N ASN A 280 24.62 1.47 -27.73
CA ASN A 280 25.89 1.42 -27.00
C ASN A 280 26.97 0.70 -27.80
N GLU A 281 26.66 -0.43 -28.44
CA GLU A 281 27.59 -1.12 -29.33
C GLU A 281 28.03 -0.24 -30.49
N ARG A 282 27.11 0.54 -31.08
CA ARG A 282 27.46 1.51 -32.13
C ARG A 282 28.35 2.62 -31.61
N ALA A 283 28.06 3.17 -30.44
CA ALA A 283 28.87 4.23 -29.83
C ALA A 283 30.29 3.73 -29.51
N ASP A 284 30.42 2.53 -28.96
CA ASP A 284 31.70 1.85 -28.73
C ASP A 284 32.50 1.70 -30.04
N LEU A 285 31.85 1.22 -31.10
CA LEU A 285 32.51 1.03 -32.40
C LEU A 285 32.93 2.37 -33.02
N MET A 286 32.11 3.41 -32.90
CA MET A 286 32.49 4.76 -33.34
C MET A 286 33.70 5.29 -32.55
N GLN A 287 33.73 5.11 -31.23
CA GLN A 287 34.87 5.51 -30.42
C GLN A 287 36.16 4.78 -30.82
N THR A 288 36.07 3.50 -31.20
CA THR A 288 37.24 2.77 -31.73
C THR A 288 37.72 3.30 -33.07
N LEU A 289 36.82 3.80 -33.93
CA LEU A 289 37.20 4.43 -35.20
C LEU A 289 37.87 5.79 -34.98
N ASP A 290 37.34 6.59 -34.04
CA ASP A 290 37.93 7.88 -33.67
C ASP A 290 39.35 7.69 -33.11
N ALA A 291 39.56 6.68 -32.26
CA ALA A 291 40.88 6.34 -31.72
C ALA A 291 41.85 5.83 -32.81
N ALA A 292 41.32 5.25 -33.88
CA ALA A 292 42.06 4.69 -35.00
C ALA A 292 42.20 5.67 -36.18
N ALA A 293 41.72 6.91 -36.04
CA ALA A 293 41.75 7.93 -37.08
C ALA A 293 43.21 8.25 -37.50
N GLY A 294 43.44 8.36 -38.80
CA GLY A 294 44.76 8.61 -39.39
C GLY A 294 45.74 7.43 -39.30
N GLN A 295 45.32 6.26 -38.82
CA GLN A 295 46.15 5.07 -38.74
C GLN A 295 45.93 4.14 -39.94
N VAL A 296 46.97 3.37 -40.26
CA VAL A 296 46.94 2.36 -41.33
C VAL A 296 46.96 0.99 -40.71
N PHE A 297 46.01 0.15 -41.09
CA PHE A 297 45.88 -1.22 -40.64
C PHE A 297 46.04 -2.22 -41.78
N ILE A 298 46.39 -3.45 -41.43
CA ILE A 298 46.51 -4.60 -42.32
C ILE A 298 45.66 -5.74 -41.76
N ASP A 299 44.83 -6.33 -42.61
CA ASP A 299 44.22 -7.63 -42.34
C ASP A 299 45.23 -8.74 -42.73
N PRO A 300 45.74 -9.54 -41.77
CA PRO A 300 46.71 -10.59 -42.03
C PRO A 300 46.13 -11.77 -42.82
N ALA A 301 44.81 -11.96 -42.82
CA ALA A 301 44.18 -13.07 -43.53
C ALA A 301 44.07 -12.81 -45.05
N THR A 302 43.83 -11.55 -45.43
CA THR A 302 43.57 -11.16 -46.82
C THR A 302 44.67 -10.29 -47.43
N GLY A 303 45.60 -9.77 -46.62
CA GLY A 303 46.62 -8.81 -47.04
C GLY A 303 46.03 -7.44 -47.39
N LEU A 304 44.80 -7.16 -46.97
CA LEU A 304 44.07 -5.93 -47.22
C LEU A 304 44.68 -4.79 -46.39
N LEU A 305 45.02 -3.69 -47.06
CA LEU A 305 45.50 -2.48 -46.39
C LEU A 305 44.33 -1.50 -46.24
N ILE A 306 44.09 -1.05 -45.02
CA ILE A 306 43.00 -0.15 -44.65
C ILE A 306 43.61 1.12 -44.06
N GLU A 307 43.43 2.26 -44.71
CA GLU A 307 43.83 3.57 -44.18
C GLU A 307 42.58 4.28 -43.68
N ILE A 308 42.52 4.61 -42.40
CA ILE A 308 41.39 5.32 -41.82
C ILE A 308 41.64 6.82 -41.98
N GLY A 309 40.65 7.53 -42.53
CA GLY A 309 40.71 8.99 -42.71
C GLY A 309 40.91 9.72 -41.38
N GLU A 310 41.38 10.96 -41.44
CA GLU A 310 41.74 11.78 -40.27
C GLU A 310 40.57 12.04 -39.29
N ARG A 311 39.34 11.84 -39.74
CA ARG A 311 38.11 12.03 -38.95
C ARG A 311 37.41 10.73 -38.56
N GLY A 312 37.96 9.56 -38.90
CA GLY A 312 37.34 8.27 -38.60
C GLY A 312 36.03 7.99 -39.36
N THR A 313 35.64 8.85 -40.30
CA THR A 313 34.36 8.80 -41.02
C THR A 313 34.38 7.94 -42.28
N ASP A 314 35.56 7.81 -42.89
CA ASP A 314 35.81 7.12 -44.14
C ASP A 314 37.14 6.36 -44.06
N ALA A 315 37.26 5.30 -44.85
CA ALA A 315 38.49 4.53 -44.97
C ALA A 315 38.81 4.24 -46.43
N LEU A 316 40.10 4.24 -46.76
CA LEU A 316 40.63 3.80 -48.04
C LEU A 316 41.10 2.35 -47.91
N VAL A 317 40.50 1.48 -48.71
CA VAL A 317 40.80 0.05 -48.71
C VAL A 317 41.54 -0.30 -50.00
N ARG A 318 42.69 -0.98 -49.86
CA ARG A 318 43.52 -1.43 -50.99
C ARG A 318 43.79 -2.93 -50.92
N TYR A 319 43.40 -3.63 -51.99
CA TYR A 319 43.73 -5.04 -52.19
C TYR A 319 45.14 -5.18 -52.79
N PRO A 320 45.87 -6.26 -52.49
CA PRO A 320 47.24 -6.46 -52.98
C PRO A 320 47.33 -6.57 -54.51
N GLN A 321 46.25 -6.98 -55.19
CA GLN A 321 46.21 -7.09 -56.65
C GLN A 321 45.60 -5.86 -57.36
N GLU A 322 45.10 -4.88 -56.61
CA GLU A 322 44.35 -3.75 -57.16
C GLU A 322 45.17 -2.46 -57.04
N SER A 323 45.40 -1.79 -58.17
CA SER A 323 46.23 -0.58 -58.22
C SER A 323 45.52 0.66 -57.67
N ARG A 324 44.19 0.65 -57.57
CA ARG A 324 43.37 1.80 -57.13
C ARG A 324 42.69 1.51 -55.78
N PRO A 325 42.84 2.40 -54.77
CA PRO A 325 42.13 2.25 -53.50
C PRO A 325 40.63 2.54 -53.68
N ARG A 326 39.80 1.88 -52.86
CA ARG A 326 38.36 2.10 -52.80
C ARG A 326 38.01 2.84 -51.50
N SER A 327 37.22 3.92 -51.60
CA SER A 327 36.69 4.63 -50.43
C SER A 327 35.46 3.91 -49.89
N VAL A 328 35.40 3.79 -48.57
CA VAL A 328 34.40 3.01 -47.85
C VAL A 328 33.83 3.86 -46.70
N VAL A 329 32.50 3.84 -46.55
CA VAL A 329 31.75 4.68 -45.61
C VAL A 329 30.59 3.86 -45.00
N GLY A 330 30.05 4.30 -43.86
CA GLY A 330 28.79 3.79 -43.31
C GLY A 330 28.92 2.43 -42.62
N SER A 331 28.10 1.45 -43.00
CA SER A 331 28.05 0.14 -42.31
C SER A 331 29.39 -0.61 -42.32
N TRP A 332 30.19 -0.43 -43.37
CA TRP A 332 31.48 -1.08 -43.50
C TRP A 332 32.52 -0.49 -42.55
N MET A 333 32.43 0.80 -42.20
CA MET A 333 33.28 1.39 -41.15
C MET A 333 33.05 0.70 -39.80
N LEU A 334 31.80 0.36 -39.47
CA LEU A 334 31.48 -0.38 -38.25
C LEU A 334 32.03 -1.83 -38.28
N ASP A 335 32.08 -2.45 -39.45
CA ASP A 335 32.67 -3.79 -39.59
C ASP A 335 34.21 -3.76 -39.46
N ILE A 336 34.86 -2.72 -39.99
CA ILE A 336 36.31 -2.47 -39.78
C ILE A 336 36.58 -2.24 -38.29
N ALA A 337 35.79 -1.39 -37.63
CA ALA A 337 35.87 -1.16 -36.19
C ALA A 337 35.74 -2.45 -35.38
N ARG A 338 34.79 -3.32 -35.77
CA ARG A 338 34.61 -4.64 -35.14
C ARG A 338 35.83 -5.54 -35.35
N GLY A 339 36.43 -5.51 -36.54
CA GLY A 339 37.67 -6.24 -36.84
C GLY A 339 38.89 -5.74 -36.07
N ILE A 340 39.00 -4.43 -35.85
CA ILE A 340 40.05 -3.82 -35.00
C ILE A 340 39.84 -4.23 -33.54
N LYS A 341 38.62 -4.11 -33.00
CA LYS A 341 38.29 -4.50 -31.62
C LYS A 341 38.50 -6.00 -31.37
N ALA A 342 38.26 -6.83 -32.39
CA ALA A 342 38.50 -8.28 -32.34
C ALA A 342 39.97 -8.67 -32.56
N GLY A 343 40.87 -7.72 -32.85
CA GLY A 343 42.29 -7.98 -33.14
C GLY A 343 42.55 -8.68 -34.48
N GLN A 344 41.54 -8.77 -35.35
CA GLN A 344 41.65 -9.35 -36.68
C GLN A 344 42.34 -8.40 -37.66
N ILE A 345 42.30 -7.10 -37.38
CA ILE A 345 42.93 -6.06 -38.20
C ILE A 345 44.01 -5.40 -37.34
N GLN A 346 45.26 -5.44 -37.80
CA GLN A 346 46.44 -5.04 -37.02
C GLN A 346 47.07 -3.75 -37.54
N LEU A 347 47.61 -2.92 -36.65
CA LEU A 347 48.25 -1.66 -37.00
C LEU A 347 49.54 -1.88 -37.81
N LYS A 348 49.67 -1.20 -38.95
CA LYS A 348 50.86 -1.19 -39.82
C LYS A 348 51.98 -0.38 -39.14
N GLY A 349 52.63 -1.00 -38.17
CA GLY A 349 53.70 -0.40 -37.36
C GLY A 349 54.18 -1.31 -36.24
N HIS A 350 53.32 -2.20 -35.74
CA HIS A 350 53.73 -3.33 -34.90
C HIS A 350 54.22 -4.49 -35.78
N SER A 351 55.32 -4.29 -36.50
CA SER A 351 56.18 -5.44 -36.85
C SER A 351 56.97 -5.80 -35.60
N THR A 352 56.42 -6.67 -34.75
CA THR A 352 57.26 -7.40 -33.81
C THR A 352 58.12 -8.32 -34.65
N GLN A 353 59.33 -7.85 -34.96
CA GLN A 353 60.39 -8.73 -35.43
C GLN A 353 60.68 -9.75 -34.34
N SER A 354 60.53 -11.03 -34.65
CA SER A 354 61.53 -12.01 -34.23
C SER A 354 61.68 -13.07 -35.32
N PRO A 355 62.80 -13.08 -36.06
CA PRO A 355 63.18 -14.15 -36.95
C PRO A 355 64.32 -14.99 -36.34
N ALA A 356 64.16 -16.32 -36.26
CA ALA A 356 65.20 -17.36 -36.44
C ALA A 356 64.57 -18.74 -36.14
N ARG A 357 64.11 -19.49 -37.14
CA ARG A 357 64.81 -20.55 -37.90
C ARG A 357 65.28 -21.77 -37.08
N THR A 358 64.62 -22.92 -37.38
CA THR A 358 65.15 -24.29 -37.65
C THR A 358 66.02 -24.97 -36.56
N ASP A 359 65.86 -26.22 -36.14
CA ASP A 359 65.43 -27.42 -36.89
C ASP A 359 65.18 -28.62 -35.94
N SER A 360 64.32 -29.54 -36.40
CA SER A 360 64.32 -31.00 -36.20
C SER A 360 64.68 -31.65 -34.85
N ARG A 361 63.73 -32.43 -34.29
CA ARG A 361 63.83 -33.91 -34.10
C ARG A 361 62.62 -34.44 -33.28
N LEU A 362 61.84 -35.33 -33.90
CA LEU A 362 61.08 -36.40 -33.22
C LEU A 362 62.01 -37.64 -33.08
N PRO A 363 61.75 -38.70 -32.27
CA PRO A 363 60.43 -39.22 -31.87
C PRO A 363 60.30 -39.86 -30.45
N CYS A 364 59.12 -40.47 -30.19
CA CYS A 364 58.76 -41.46 -29.15
C CYS A 364 58.67 -40.97 -27.69
N GLU A 365 57.75 -41.40 -26.83
CA GLU A 365 56.70 -42.44 -26.84
C GLU A 365 55.79 -42.22 -25.61
N GLN A 366 54.48 -42.50 -25.75
CA GLN A 366 53.56 -43.16 -24.79
C GLN A 366 53.40 -42.59 -23.34
N ALA A 367 52.24 -42.53 -22.68
CA ALA A 367 50.87 -42.96 -22.97
C ALA A 367 49.90 -42.35 -21.94
N ALA A 368 48.72 -41.97 -22.45
CA ALA A 368 47.37 -42.33 -21.97
C ALA A 368 46.84 -41.87 -20.58
N GLN A 369 45.76 -41.05 -20.63
CA GLN A 369 44.35 -41.37 -20.25
C GLN A 369 43.50 -40.07 -20.38
N ARG A 370 42.58 -39.97 -21.36
CA ARG A 370 41.09 -40.13 -21.29
C ARG A 370 40.41 -39.11 -20.33
N SER A 371 39.43 -38.29 -20.70
CA SER A 371 38.25 -38.40 -21.61
C SER A 371 37.78 -36.98 -22.06
N GLU A 372 37.40 -36.71 -23.32
CA GLU A 372 36.02 -36.64 -23.91
C GLU A 372 35.02 -35.78 -23.10
N GLU A 373 34.25 -34.80 -23.61
CA GLU A 373 33.54 -34.55 -24.89
C GLU A 373 33.39 -33.00 -25.09
N GLY A 374 33.20 -32.37 -26.26
CA GLY A 374 32.85 -32.82 -27.60
C GLY A 374 31.55 -32.19 -28.11
N SER A 375 31.59 -31.52 -29.27
CA SER A 375 30.46 -31.20 -30.19
C SER A 375 29.60 -29.94 -29.97
N ASP A 376 29.95 -28.81 -30.61
CA ASP A 376 28.95 -27.79 -31.04
C ASP A 376 29.35 -26.90 -32.24
N ALA A 377 30.57 -27.00 -32.78
CA ALA A 377 31.05 -26.06 -33.81
C ALA A 377 30.74 -26.48 -35.27
N ILE A 378 30.24 -27.69 -35.53
CA ILE A 378 30.10 -28.23 -36.90
C ILE A 378 28.69 -28.02 -37.47
N THR A 379 27.67 -27.83 -36.63
CA THR A 379 26.26 -27.60 -37.02
C THR A 379 25.96 -26.19 -37.50
N SER A 380 26.71 -25.18 -37.03
CA SER A 380 26.50 -23.78 -37.42
C SER A 380 26.92 -23.49 -38.87
N ARG A 381 27.99 -24.13 -39.34
CA ARG A 381 28.54 -23.90 -40.68
C ARG A 381 27.69 -24.55 -41.78
N THR A 382 27.07 -25.69 -41.50
CA THR A 382 26.14 -26.38 -42.41
C THR A 382 24.79 -25.65 -42.51
N HIS A 383 24.28 -25.11 -41.41
CA HIS A 383 23.03 -24.34 -41.38
C HIS A 383 23.12 -23.02 -42.18
N VAL A 384 24.26 -22.32 -42.10
CA VAL A 384 24.50 -21.08 -42.86
C VAL A 384 24.62 -21.35 -44.36
N MET A 385 25.16 -22.51 -44.76
CA MET A 385 25.21 -22.91 -46.17
C MET A 385 23.81 -23.25 -46.72
N GLN A 386 22.97 -23.95 -45.95
CA GLN A 386 21.60 -24.25 -46.35
C GLN A 386 20.73 -22.98 -46.49
N MET A 387 20.87 -21.99 -45.60
CA MET A 387 20.14 -20.71 -45.75
C MET A 387 20.58 -19.92 -46.99
N ARG A 388 21.87 -19.98 -47.37
CA ARG A 388 22.35 -19.32 -48.60
C ARG A 388 21.79 -19.96 -49.87
N GLU A 389 21.53 -21.27 -49.84
CA GLU A 389 20.96 -21.98 -50.99
C GLU A 389 19.48 -21.66 -51.20
N VAL A 390 18.71 -21.58 -50.12
CA VAL A 390 17.28 -21.18 -50.14
C VAL A 390 17.09 -19.73 -50.62
N LEU A 391 18.02 -18.82 -50.27
CA LEU A 391 17.97 -17.44 -50.75
C LEU A 391 18.37 -17.31 -52.23
N LYS A 392 19.25 -18.19 -52.74
CA LYS A 392 19.60 -18.22 -54.17
C LYS A 392 18.46 -18.77 -55.03
N SER A 393 17.73 -19.79 -54.57
CA SER A 393 16.58 -20.34 -55.32
C SER A 393 15.41 -19.35 -55.39
N ARG A 394 15.15 -18.61 -54.31
CA ARG A 394 14.09 -17.59 -54.26
C ARG A 394 14.37 -16.38 -55.17
N ARG A 395 15.65 -16.03 -55.36
CA ARG A 395 16.06 -14.94 -56.28
C ARG A 395 15.92 -15.32 -57.75
N ARG A 396 16.05 -16.61 -58.09
CA ARG A 396 15.84 -17.12 -59.46
C ARG A 396 14.35 -17.24 -59.81
N ALA A 397 13.49 -17.56 -58.83
CA ALA A 397 12.04 -17.61 -59.04
C ALA A 397 11.41 -16.22 -59.29
N LEU A 398 12.05 -15.15 -58.83
CA LEU A 398 11.59 -13.76 -59.01
C LEU A 398 12.12 -13.09 -60.29
N SER A 399 12.96 -13.77 -61.10
CA SER A 399 13.45 -13.23 -62.38
C SER A 399 12.93 -14.00 -63.60
N ALA A 400 11.96 -14.91 -63.42
CA ALA A 400 11.33 -15.71 -64.48
C ALA A 400 9.82 -15.46 -64.63
N HIS A 401 9.31 -14.40 -64.00
CA HIS A 401 8.05 -13.74 -64.30
C HIS A 401 8.35 -12.29 -64.68
#